data_AF-A0A1Q3GSQ9-F1
#
_entry.id   AF-A0A1Q3GSQ9-F1
#
_cell.length_a   1.000
_cell.length_b   1.000
_cell.length_c   1.000
_cell.angle_alpha   90.00
_cell.angle_beta   90.00
_cell.angle_gamma   90.00
#
_symmetry.space_group_name_H-M   'P 1'
#
loop_
_entity.id
_entity.type
_entity.pdbx_description
1 polymer ?
#
loop_
_entity_poly.entity_id
_entity_poly.type
_entity_poly.pdbx_seq_one_letter_code
_entity_poly.pdbx_strand_id
1 'polypeptide(L)'
;MNQSVKNKNRGNTSRAKLKRQQRSKNLLSDSKRQDKQRHTALAKQGSANEGRQKRRENRAVKASGIPKDKEAITRFSSKPDRWFKGRNLYPTLNKQGKTIYLPQKSDATPSELRKGQFVKDVDIGKEVAAGIPPKEDRVRGRNLYPITGTDGTIIYLPQKSDATPAELLKGQFVKDVDVGKEAIVGEAPKPDRWFKGRKLYPTAGLDGKTVYLPQQSEATPSELLKGQFVKDVDAGKEMLNGVDPKPDRWFKGRNLYPTLDEQGKTIYLPQKSDATPAERLKRNYVKDVGAGKDVIAGYTPKEDRKRGRNLYPTLGDKGEMIYLPQERDATPSELQKGQFVKDADAGQEVIEALPKNLRPKIDDQGRVLYPVKVQSEDSRATLVYYPKESEATETEKNKGEYLRDEVVTANDQDRRRAERAHKSSGRNRSNAISK
;
A
#
# COMPACT_ATOMS: atom_id res chain seq x y z
N MET A 1 2.20 57.05 38.67
CA MET A 1 3.66 57.21 38.85
C MET A 1 4.30 55.87 38.47
N ASN A 2 4.72 55.71 37.20
CA ASN A 2 6.12 55.85 36.71
C ASN A 2 7.05 54.81 37.36
N GLN A 3 7.79 53.90 36.70
CA GLN A 3 8.51 53.87 35.41
C GLN A 3 8.68 52.38 34.98
N SER A 4 8.50 51.90 33.75
CA SER A 4 9.28 52.08 32.48
C SER A 4 10.79 51.83 32.59
N VAL A 5 11.25 50.62 32.26
CA VAL A 5 12.64 50.37 31.84
C VAL A 5 12.65 49.78 30.43
N LYS A 6 13.08 50.61 29.49
CA LYS A 6 13.45 50.27 28.10
C LYS A 6 14.88 49.75 28.11
N ASN A 7 15.15 48.63 27.44
CA ASN A 7 16.49 48.32 26.96
C ASN A 7 16.50 48.28 25.43
N LYS A 8 17.11 49.33 24.86
CA LYS A 8 17.64 49.40 23.49
C LYS A 8 19.14 49.25 23.60
N ASN A 9 19.77 48.44 22.75
CA ASN A 9 21.06 48.73 22.13
C ASN A 9 21.29 47.71 21.00
N ARG A 10 21.38 48.19 19.74
CA ARG A 10 22.61 48.41 18.94
C ARG A 10 23.23 47.09 18.48
N GLY A 11 23.54 46.84 17.22
CA GLY A 11 23.52 47.65 16.00
C GLY A 11 24.51 47.04 14.99
N ASN A 12 24.24 47.31 13.71
CA ASN A 12 25.20 47.50 12.62
C ASN A 12 25.90 46.33 11.87
N THR A 13 25.56 46.32 10.56
CA THR A 13 26.43 46.28 9.35
C THR A 13 27.23 45.00 9.08
N SER A 14 27.11 44.37 7.91
CA SER A 14 27.63 44.84 6.61
C SER A 14 27.34 43.75 5.54
N ARG A 15 26.73 44.05 4.38
CA ARG A 15 27.35 44.50 3.12
C ARG A 15 28.41 43.53 2.55
N ALA A 16 27.99 42.61 1.66
CA ALA A 16 28.86 42.06 0.62
C ALA A 16 28.05 41.73 -0.64
N LYS A 17 28.09 42.67 -1.60
CA LYS A 17 27.79 42.44 -3.02
C LYS A 17 28.96 41.67 -3.61
N LEU A 18 28.73 40.59 -4.35
CA LEU A 18 29.71 40.09 -5.33
C LEU A 18 29.03 39.86 -6.69
N LYS A 19 29.29 40.79 -7.61
CA LYS A 19 29.20 40.63 -9.06
C LYS A 19 30.54 40.07 -9.57
N ARG A 20 30.49 39.05 -10.43
CA ARG A 20 31.49 38.69 -11.45
C ARG A 20 30.76 37.72 -12.40
N GLN A 21 30.24 38.10 -13.56
CA GLN A 21 30.91 38.43 -14.83
C GLN A 21 32.23 37.68 -15.07
N GLN A 22 32.20 36.71 -16.00
CA GLN A 22 33.01 36.59 -17.23
C GLN A 22 32.68 35.22 -17.88
N ARG A 23 32.10 35.17 -19.10
CA ARG A 23 32.71 35.27 -20.45
C ARG A 23 33.56 34.04 -20.86
N SER A 24 33.00 33.21 -21.74
CA SER A 24 33.56 32.74 -23.02
C SER A 24 32.55 31.75 -23.64
N LYS A 25 31.91 32.07 -24.78
CA LYS A 25 32.38 31.93 -26.17
C LYS A 25 32.96 30.55 -26.48
N ASN A 26 32.18 29.71 -27.16
CA ASN A 26 32.59 28.70 -28.15
C ASN A 26 31.41 28.56 -29.12
N LEU A 27 31.43 29.24 -30.28
CA LEU A 27 31.90 28.71 -31.57
C LEU A 27 31.09 27.46 -31.96
N LEU A 28 29.96 27.63 -32.66
CA LEU A 28 29.88 27.59 -34.13
C LEU A 28 30.81 26.53 -34.74
N SER A 29 30.24 25.38 -35.06
CA SER A 29 30.67 24.60 -36.23
C SER A 29 29.42 24.11 -36.96
N ASP A 30 29.13 24.84 -38.03
CA ASP A 30 28.26 24.42 -39.11
C ASP A 30 28.79 23.13 -39.73
N SER A 31 28.00 22.05 -39.68
CA SER A 31 28.19 20.92 -40.58
C SER A 31 26.98 20.81 -41.49
N LYS A 32 27.14 21.42 -42.67
CA LYS A 32 26.36 21.20 -43.87
C LYS A 32 26.19 19.69 -44.09
N ARG A 33 24.98 19.16 -43.94
CA ARG A 33 24.60 17.87 -44.51
C ARG A 33 23.72 18.11 -45.72
N GLN A 34 24.29 17.70 -46.85
CA GLN A 34 23.79 17.85 -48.20
C GLN A 34 22.44 17.14 -48.37
N ASP A 35 21.52 17.89 -48.97
CA ASP A 35 20.31 17.38 -49.61
C ASP A 35 20.71 16.39 -50.71
N LYS A 36 20.41 15.11 -50.50
CA LYS A 36 20.37 14.13 -51.59
C LYS A 36 18.98 14.12 -52.18
N GLN A 37 18.83 14.88 -53.26
CA GLN A 37 17.82 14.65 -54.28
C GLN A 37 17.86 13.17 -54.69
N ARG A 38 16.74 12.46 -54.55
CA ARG A 38 16.52 11.18 -55.21
C ARG A 38 15.37 11.33 -56.18
N HIS A 39 15.71 11.05 -57.42
CA HIS A 39 14.87 11.09 -58.60
C HIS A 39 13.64 10.20 -58.46
N THR A 40 12.55 10.77 -58.94
CA THR A 40 11.31 10.13 -59.36
C THR A 40 11.60 9.06 -60.42
N ALA A 41 11.09 7.86 -60.21
CA ALA A 41 10.88 6.88 -61.26
C ALA A 41 9.46 6.35 -61.16
N LEU A 42 8.63 6.80 -62.11
CA LEU A 42 7.38 6.17 -62.51
C LEU A 42 7.65 4.72 -62.91
N ALA A 43 6.96 3.75 -62.30
CA ALA A 43 6.74 2.45 -62.91
C ALA A 43 5.43 1.82 -62.40
N LYS A 44 4.43 1.89 -63.28
CA LYS A 44 3.36 0.94 -63.61
C LYS A 44 2.77 0.01 -62.53
N GLN A 45 1.44 0.13 -62.49
CA GLN A 45 0.42 -0.82 -62.06
C GLN A 45 0.73 -2.29 -62.39
N GLY A 46 0.36 -3.18 -61.47
CA GLY A 46 0.34 -4.63 -61.68
C GLY A 46 0.01 -5.38 -60.39
N SER A 47 -1.24 -5.80 -60.28
CA SER A 47 -1.86 -6.57 -59.19
C SER A 47 -1.25 -7.97 -58.99
N ALA A 48 -1.01 -8.37 -57.74
CA ALA A 48 -1.33 -9.71 -57.22
C ALA A 48 -1.10 -9.73 -55.70
N ASN A 49 -2.21 -9.64 -54.96
CA ASN A 49 -2.26 -9.49 -53.52
C ASN A 49 -2.68 -10.83 -52.89
N GLU A 50 -1.86 -11.87 -52.99
CA GLU A 50 -2.13 -13.16 -52.36
C GLU A 50 -0.80 -13.88 -52.09
N GLY A 51 -0.38 -13.95 -50.82
CA GLY A 51 0.81 -14.74 -50.46
C GLY A 51 1.57 -14.30 -49.20
N ARG A 52 1.32 -13.12 -48.65
CA ARG A 52 2.06 -12.62 -47.46
C ARG A 52 1.47 -12.96 -46.09
N GLN A 53 0.29 -13.59 -46.02
CA GLN A 53 -0.33 -13.92 -44.73
C GLN A 53 0.10 -15.28 -44.12
N LYS A 54 0.59 -16.24 -44.91
CA LYS A 54 0.94 -17.59 -44.40
C LYS A 54 2.29 -17.70 -43.66
N ARG A 55 3.05 -16.62 -43.49
CA ARG A 55 4.39 -16.67 -42.86
C ARG A 55 4.45 -16.11 -41.43
N ARG A 56 3.32 -15.67 -40.84
CA ARG A 56 3.26 -15.12 -39.47
C ARG A 56 2.62 -16.02 -38.42
N GLU A 57 1.96 -17.12 -38.79
CA GLU A 57 1.27 -17.98 -37.81
C GLU A 57 2.18 -19.04 -37.15
N ASN A 58 3.30 -19.41 -37.76
CA ASN A 58 4.18 -20.46 -37.22
C ASN A 58 5.25 -19.99 -36.23
N ARG A 59 5.19 -18.74 -35.73
CA ARG A 59 6.16 -18.23 -34.74
C ARG A 59 5.60 -18.10 -33.32
N ALA A 60 4.38 -18.57 -33.11
CA ALA A 60 3.63 -18.42 -31.86
C ALA A 60 3.55 -19.69 -31.01
N VAL A 61 4.51 -20.61 -31.07
CA VAL A 61 4.58 -21.71 -30.07
C VAL A 61 6.03 -22.06 -29.75
N LYS A 62 6.61 -21.31 -28.81
CA LYS A 62 7.63 -21.76 -27.85
C LYS A 62 7.86 -20.62 -26.84
N ALA A 63 6.79 -20.20 -26.18
CA ALA A 63 6.94 -19.51 -24.91
C ALA A 63 7.57 -20.55 -23.96
N SER A 64 8.86 -20.40 -23.68
CA SER A 64 9.55 -21.16 -22.65
C SER A 64 8.79 -20.93 -21.35
N GLY A 65 7.87 -21.85 -21.02
CA GLY A 65 7.08 -21.75 -19.81
C GLY A 65 8.05 -21.58 -18.66
N ILE A 66 7.86 -20.57 -17.85
CA ILE A 66 8.64 -20.30 -16.66
C ILE A 66 7.83 -20.86 -15.49
N PRO A 67 8.41 -21.64 -14.55
CA PRO A 67 7.67 -22.22 -13.44
C PRO A 67 7.18 -21.09 -12.53
N LYS A 68 5.96 -21.25 -11.99
CA LYS A 68 5.24 -20.20 -11.24
C LYS A 68 5.80 -19.97 -9.82
N ASP A 69 6.52 -20.94 -9.27
CA ASP A 69 7.16 -20.85 -7.96
C ASP A 69 8.67 -20.78 -8.14
N LYS A 70 9.22 -19.56 -8.11
CA LYS A 70 10.67 -19.34 -8.08
C LYS A 70 11.06 -18.89 -6.69
N GLU A 71 11.94 -19.65 -6.08
CA GLU A 71 12.63 -19.27 -4.85
C GLU A 71 14.03 -18.74 -5.19
N ALA A 72 14.47 -17.73 -4.44
CA ALA A 72 15.82 -17.20 -4.57
C ALA A 72 16.83 -18.25 -4.13
N ILE A 73 17.92 -18.41 -4.87
CA ILE A 73 19.04 -19.24 -4.43
C ILE A 73 19.80 -18.45 -3.35
N THR A 74 19.67 -18.86 -2.09
CA THR A 74 20.21 -18.16 -0.92
C THR A 74 21.75 -18.08 -0.87
N ARG A 75 22.45 -18.92 -1.65
CA ARG A 75 23.93 -18.97 -1.67
C ARG A 75 24.60 -17.90 -2.55
N PHE A 76 23.84 -17.12 -3.30
CA PHE A 76 24.39 -16.13 -4.23
C PHE A 76 23.91 -14.73 -3.86
N SER A 77 24.82 -13.75 -3.89
CA SER A 77 24.48 -12.36 -3.61
C SER A 77 23.58 -11.78 -4.69
N SER A 78 22.64 -10.93 -4.27
CA SER A 78 21.83 -10.12 -5.18
C SER A 78 22.72 -9.16 -5.97
N LYS A 79 22.35 -8.88 -7.22
CA LYS A 79 23.03 -7.90 -8.06
C LYS A 79 22.16 -6.65 -8.21
N PRO A 80 22.73 -5.44 -8.14
CA PRO A 80 21.98 -4.23 -8.46
C PRO A 80 21.54 -4.28 -9.92
N ASP A 81 20.31 -3.86 -10.19
CA ASP A 81 19.79 -3.76 -11.54
C ASP A 81 20.47 -2.60 -12.27
N ARG A 82 21.05 -2.92 -13.43
CA ARG A 82 21.77 -1.94 -14.26
C ARG A 82 20.81 -0.99 -14.97
N TRP A 83 19.57 -1.39 -15.19
CA TRP A 83 18.57 -0.61 -15.91
C TRP A 83 17.66 0.21 -14.99
N PHE A 84 17.44 -0.24 -13.75
CA PHE A 84 16.58 0.44 -12.78
C PHE A 84 17.36 0.74 -11.49
N LYS A 85 17.69 2.02 -11.27
CA LYS A 85 18.43 2.45 -10.08
C LYS A 85 17.66 2.08 -8.81
N GLY A 86 18.36 1.49 -7.84
CA GLY A 86 17.79 1.14 -6.53
C GLY A 86 17.07 -0.21 -6.48
N ARG A 87 17.03 -0.96 -7.58
CA ARG A 87 16.44 -2.29 -7.63
C ARG A 87 17.50 -3.38 -7.50
N ASN A 88 17.19 -4.46 -6.77
CA ASN A 88 18.03 -5.64 -6.68
C ASN A 88 17.44 -6.80 -7.48
N LEU A 89 18.32 -7.57 -8.12
CA LEU A 89 17.99 -8.80 -8.81
C LEU A 89 18.56 -9.99 -8.05
N TYR A 90 17.71 -10.97 -7.81
CA TYR A 90 18.01 -12.17 -7.06
C TYR A 90 18.25 -13.35 -8.01
N PRO A 91 19.30 -14.14 -7.77
CA PRO A 91 19.61 -15.31 -8.58
C PRO A 91 18.54 -16.40 -8.39
N THR A 92 18.01 -16.90 -9.50
CA THR A 92 16.99 -17.96 -9.57
C THR A 92 17.35 -18.93 -10.69
N LEU A 93 16.98 -20.20 -10.58
CA LEU A 93 17.19 -21.17 -11.65
C LEU A 93 16.03 -21.13 -12.63
N ASN A 94 16.35 -21.06 -13.93
CA ASN A 94 15.36 -21.29 -14.97
C ASN A 94 15.08 -22.80 -15.12
N LYS A 95 14.11 -23.19 -15.96
CA LYS A 95 13.82 -24.62 -16.24
C LYS A 95 15.00 -25.43 -16.79
N GLN A 96 16.03 -24.75 -17.29
CA GLN A 96 17.23 -25.34 -17.86
C GLN A 96 18.38 -25.42 -16.83
N GLY A 97 18.12 -25.08 -15.56
CA GLY A 97 19.16 -25.03 -14.51
C GLY A 97 20.14 -23.87 -14.64
N LYS A 98 19.90 -22.90 -15.54
CA LYS A 98 20.75 -21.70 -15.67
C LYS A 98 20.30 -20.63 -14.69
N THR A 99 21.26 -20.02 -14.01
CA THR A 99 21.01 -18.89 -13.11
C THR A 99 20.57 -17.67 -13.92
N ILE A 100 19.37 -17.18 -13.64
CA ILE A 100 18.82 -15.92 -14.12
C ILE A 100 18.60 -15.00 -12.93
N TYR A 101 18.73 -13.69 -13.14
CA TYR A 101 18.57 -12.69 -12.08
C TYR A 101 17.21 -12.03 -12.25
N LEU A 102 16.34 -12.15 -11.25
CA LEU A 102 14.97 -11.64 -11.27
C LEU A 102 14.72 -10.71 -10.08
N PRO A 103 13.92 -9.64 -10.24
CA PRO A 103 13.54 -8.79 -9.13
C PRO A 103 12.62 -9.53 -8.15
N GLN A 104 12.50 -8.99 -6.94
CA GLN A 104 11.40 -9.32 -6.03
C GLN A 104 10.05 -8.89 -6.64
N LYS A 105 8.94 -9.46 -6.16
CA LYS A 105 7.59 -9.16 -6.65
C LYS A 105 7.24 -7.69 -6.40
N SER A 106 7.62 -7.13 -5.24
CA SER A 106 7.44 -5.71 -4.91
C SER A 106 8.17 -4.76 -5.87
N ASP A 107 9.32 -5.19 -6.38
CA ASP A 107 10.20 -4.38 -7.23
C ASP A 107 10.04 -4.67 -8.73
N ALA A 108 9.19 -5.64 -9.06
CA ALA A 108 8.96 -6.07 -10.43
C ALA A 108 8.14 -5.03 -11.19
N THR A 109 8.59 -4.69 -12.39
CA THR A 109 7.82 -3.84 -13.30
C THR A 109 6.51 -4.53 -13.68
N PRO A 110 5.47 -3.78 -14.10
CA PRO A 110 4.21 -4.38 -14.55
C PRO A 110 4.39 -5.42 -15.67
N SER A 111 5.40 -5.25 -16.52
CA SER A 111 5.75 -6.21 -17.57
C SER A 111 6.38 -7.49 -17.03
N GLU A 112 7.21 -7.41 -15.98
CA GLU A 112 7.81 -8.57 -15.31
C GLU A 112 6.75 -9.33 -14.50
N LEU A 113 5.87 -8.62 -13.79
CA LEU A 113 4.72 -9.19 -13.07
C LEU A 113 3.82 -10.01 -14.01
N ARG A 114 3.39 -9.41 -15.13
CA ARG A 114 2.58 -10.10 -16.15
C ARG A 114 3.25 -11.35 -16.73
N LYS A 115 4.58 -11.37 -16.79
CA LYS A 115 5.37 -12.50 -17.30
C LYS A 115 5.75 -13.53 -16.23
N GLY A 116 5.41 -13.31 -14.96
CA GLY A 116 5.92 -14.13 -13.85
C GLY A 116 7.45 -14.10 -13.72
N GLN A 117 8.08 -12.99 -14.14
CA GLN A 117 9.53 -12.78 -14.11
C GLN A 117 9.95 -12.07 -12.81
N PHE A 118 9.52 -12.61 -11.68
CA PHE A 118 9.90 -12.15 -10.37
C PHE A 118 10.17 -13.35 -9.46
N VAL A 119 10.80 -13.10 -8.33
CA VAL A 119 10.92 -14.01 -7.19
C VAL A 119 9.87 -13.60 -6.18
N LYS A 120 9.29 -14.55 -5.44
CA LYS A 120 8.45 -14.18 -4.28
C LYS A 120 9.25 -13.22 -3.40
N ASP A 121 8.57 -12.22 -2.85
CA ASP A 121 9.19 -11.30 -1.89
C ASP A 121 9.73 -12.16 -0.77
N VAL A 122 11.05 -12.32 -0.77
CA VAL A 122 11.71 -13.02 0.32
C VAL A 122 11.60 -12.01 1.45
N ASP A 123 10.84 -12.40 2.46
CA ASP A 123 10.85 -11.78 3.77
C ASP A 123 12.25 -11.99 4.37
N ILE A 124 13.26 -11.28 3.88
CA ILE A 124 14.67 -11.33 4.34
C ILE A 124 14.81 -10.57 5.69
N GLY A 125 13.69 -10.32 6.38
CA GLY A 125 13.76 -9.90 7.76
C GLY A 125 14.36 -11.03 8.56
N LYS A 126 15.54 -10.79 9.14
CA LYS A 126 16.16 -11.75 10.06
C LYS A 126 15.29 -11.86 11.31
N GLU A 127 15.35 -12.99 11.99
CA GLU A 127 14.63 -13.15 13.26
C GLU A 127 15.43 -12.51 14.41
N VAL A 128 14.73 -11.90 15.36
CA VAL A 128 15.35 -11.31 16.56
C VAL A 128 15.93 -12.45 17.41
N ALA A 129 17.16 -12.28 17.89
CA ALA A 129 17.73 -13.16 18.90
C ALA A 129 16.93 -13.03 20.22
N ALA A 130 16.30 -14.12 20.63
CA ALA A 130 15.49 -14.15 21.85
C ALA A 130 16.33 -13.82 23.11
N GLY A 131 15.74 -13.08 24.05
CA GLY A 131 16.32 -12.81 25.36
C GLY A 131 17.35 -11.67 25.43
N ILE A 132 17.70 -11.04 24.30
CA ILE A 132 18.62 -9.90 24.27
C ILE A 132 17.81 -8.61 24.02
N PRO A 133 17.96 -7.57 24.87
CA PRO A 133 17.21 -6.34 24.70
C PRO A 133 17.67 -5.53 23.47
N PRO A 134 16.77 -4.77 22.82
CA PRO A 134 17.16 -3.85 21.77
C PRO A 134 18.10 -2.76 22.29
N LYS A 135 18.96 -2.26 21.39
CA LYS A 135 19.91 -1.18 21.65
C LYS A 135 19.48 0.08 20.91
N GLU A 136 19.53 1.21 21.60
CA GLU A 136 19.21 2.51 21.00
C GLU A 136 20.35 2.98 20.07
N ASP A 137 20.00 3.29 18.82
CA ASP A 137 20.83 3.99 17.85
C ASP A 137 20.76 5.49 18.14
N ARG A 138 21.63 5.97 19.02
CA ARG A 138 21.68 7.40 19.43
C ARG A 138 21.85 8.37 18.26
N VAL A 139 22.41 7.92 17.14
CA VAL A 139 22.64 8.79 15.97
C VAL A 139 21.34 9.08 15.24
N ARG A 140 20.42 8.11 15.21
CA ARG A 140 19.16 8.19 14.45
C ARG A 140 17.90 8.16 15.32
N GLY A 141 18.04 7.99 16.63
CA GLY A 141 16.92 7.99 17.59
C GLY A 141 15.96 6.81 17.40
N ARG A 142 16.48 5.65 16.98
CA ARG A 142 15.69 4.44 16.67
C ARG A 142 16.23 3.23 17.43
N ASN A 143 15.45 2.16 17.51
CA ASN A 143 15.88 0.92 18.17
C ASN A 143 16.47 -0.08 17.17
N LEU A 144 17.57 -0.72 17.58
CA LEU A 144 18.20 -1.81 16.86
C LEU A 144 17.99 -3.09 17.64
N TYR A 145 17.52 -4.10 16.95
CA TYR A 145 17.19 -5.40 17.50
C TYR A 145 18.34 -6.38 17.24
N PRO A 146 18.70 -7.19 18.24
CA PRO A 146 19.80 -8.14 18.12
C PRO A 146 19.40 -9.29 17.20
N ILE A 147 20.33 -9.72 16.37
CA ILE A 147 20.23 -10.90 15.50
C ILE A 147 21.48 -11.75 15.69
N THR A 148 21.34 -13.07 15.58
CA THR A 148 22.49 -13.97 15.60
C THR A 148 23.04 -14.10 14.17
N GLY A 149 24.27 -13.63 13.96
CA GLY A 149 25.01 -13.81 12.72
C GLY A 149 25.37 -15.28 12.47
N THR A 150 25.80 -15.60 11.24
CA THR A 150 26.27 -16.95 10.87
C THR A 150 27.44 -17.42 11.72
N ASP A 151 28.22 -16.46 12.23
CA ASP A 151 29.44 -16.70 12.98
C ASP A 151 29.15 -16.74 14.51
N GLY A 152 27.88 -16.78 14.90
CA GLY A 152 27.44 -16.70 16.30
C GLY A 152 27.54 -15.29 16.92
N THR A 153 28.01 -14.29 16.17
CA THR A 153 28.13 -12.91 16.64
C THR A 153 26.77 -12.21 16.68
N ILE A 154 26.52 -11.40 17.71
CA ILE A 154 25.29 -10.62 17.82
C ILE A 154 25.45 -9.34 17.00
N ILE A 155 24.60 -9.14 15.99
CA ILE A 155 24.55 -7.94 15.17
C ILE A 155 23.25 -7.20 15.51
N TYR A 156 23.27 -5.88 15.57
CA TYR A 156 22.09 -5.08 15.86
C TYR A 156 21.56 -4.43 14.57
N LEU A 157 20.32 -4.72 14.20
CA LEU A 157 19.68 -4.22 12.98
C LEU A 157 18.35 -3.50 13.31
N PRO A 158 17.97 -2.47 12.54
CA PRO A 158 16.67 -1.81 12.74
C PRO A 158 15.51 -2.73 12.34
N GLN A 159 14.32 -2.39 12.82
CA GLN A 159 13.06 -2.90 12.25
C GLN A 159 12.89 -2.46 10.79
N LYS A 160 12.05 -3.16 10.03
CA LYS A 160 11.80 -2.88 8.61
C LYS A 160 11.20 -1.48 8.43
N SER A 161 10.30 -1.07 9.32
CA SER A 161 9.72 0.27 9.35
C SER A 161 10.76 1.38 9.56
N ASP A 162 11.82 1.08 10.31
CA ASP A 162 12.83 2.05 10.75
C ASP A 162 14.13 1.98 9.94
N ALA A 163 14.20 1.05 8.99
CA ALA A 163 15.36 0.82 8.15
C ALA A 163 15.49 1.90 7.08
N THR A 164 16.72 2.39 6.90
CA THR A 164 17.02 3.32 5.80
C THR A 164 16.95 2.60 4.45
N PRO A 165 16.78 3.34 3.33
CA PRO A 165 16.75 2.73 2.00
C PRO A 165 18.00 1.89 1.70
N ALA A 166 19.17 2.27 2.21
CA ALA A 166 20.39 1.50 2.06
C ALA A 166 20.41 0.20 2.89
N GLU A 167 19.80 0.19 4.08
CA GLU A 167 19.66 -0.99 4.93
C GLU A 167 18.62 -1.95 4.36
N LEU A 168 17.48 -1.44 3.90
CA LEU A 168 16.45 -2.21 3.18
C LEU A 168 17.03 -2.89 1.94
N LEU A 169 17.77 -2.14 1.12
CA LEU A 169 18.41 -2.66 -0.09
C LEU A 169 19.46 -3.74 0.23
N LYS A 170 20.06 -3.73 1.42
CA LYS A 170 21.03 -4.76 1.85
C LYS A 170 20.37 -5.91 2.63
N GLY A 171 19.06 -5.89 2.88
CA GLY A 171 18.42 -6.85 3.79
C GLY A 171 18.96 -6.75 5.22
N GLN A 172 19.43 -5.58 5.63
CA GLN A 172 19.97 -5.30 6.96
C GLN A 172 18.87 -4.77 7.88
N PHE A 173 17.80 -5.54 8.01
CA PHE A 173 16.69 -5.23 8.91
C PHE A 173 16.12 -6.51 9.52
N VAL A 174 15.36 -6.33 10.59
CA VAL A 174 14.61 -7.36 11.30
C VAL A 174 13.14 -7.17 10.94
N LYS A 175 12.34 -8.23 10.90
CA LYS A 175 10.89 -8.05 10.70
C LYS A 175 10.34 -7.12 11.78
N ASP A 176 9.30 -6.35 11.46
CA ASP A 176 8.60 -5.55 12.45
C ASP A 176 7.99 -6.52 13.45
N VAL A 177 8.62 -6.64 14.61
CA VAL A 177 8.14 -7.49 15.68
C VAL A 177 7.21 -6.61 16.50
N ASP A 178 5.95 -7.03 16.63
CA ASP A 178 5.06 -6.52 17.66
C ASP A 178 5.63 -6.96 19.03
N VAL A 179 6.57 -6.18 19.56
CA VAL A 179 7.33 -6.47 20.80
C VAL A 179 6.47 -6.29 22.06
N GLY A 180 5.17 -6.13 21.91
CA GLY A 180 4.26 -6.08 23.06
C GLY A 180 4.42 -7.35 23.89
N LYS A 181 4.62 -7.18 25.19
CA LYS A 181 4.71 -8.30 26.12
C LYS A 181 3.33 -8.90 26.35
N GLU A 182 3.28 -10.16 26.75
CA GLU A 182 2.05 -10.78 27.21
C GLU A 182 1.85 -10.50 28.70
N ALA A 183 0.61 -10.24 29.10
CA ALA A 183 0.27 -10.09 30.52
C ALA A 183 0.32 -11.47 31.19
N ILE A 184 0.83 -11.50 32.42
CA ILE A 184 0.73 -12.67 33.29
C ILE A 184 -0.75 -12.87 33.63
N VAL A 185 -1.29 -14.02 33.23
CA VAL A 185 -2.69 -14.39 33.50
C VAL A 185 -2.85 -14.66 34.99
N GLY A 186 -3.85 -14.04 35.63
CA GLY A 186 -4.24 -14.29 37.02
C GLY A 186 -3.85 -13.21 38.04
N GLU A 187 -2.95 -12.28 37.69
CA GLU A 187 -2.70 -11.09 38.52
C GLU A 187 -3.53 -9.90 38.05
N ALA A 188 -4.12 -9.17 39.00
CA ALA A 188 -4.94 -8.01 38.71
C ALA A 188 -4.09 -6.81 38.24
N PRO A 189 -4.56 -6.02 37.26
CA PRO A 189 -3.86 -4.81 36.84
C PRO A 189 -3.85 -3.76 37.97
N LYS A 190 -2.75 -3.01 38.07
CA LYS A 190 -2.58 -1.92 39.03
C LYS A 190 -2.92 -0.57 38.39
N PRO A 191 -3.54 0.37 39.12
CA PRO A 191 -3.71 1.72 38.62
C PRO A 191 -2.33 2.38 38.45
N ASP A 192 -2.16 3.13 37.37
CA ASP A 192 -0.96 3.92 37.19
C ASP A 192 -0.97 5.13 38.14
N ARG A 193 0.11 5.29 38.91
CA ARG A 193 0.28 6.40 39.84
C ARG A 193 0.49 7.74 39.14
N TRP A 194 1.06 7.73 37.94
CA TRP A 194 1.41 8.93 37.18
C TRP A 194 0.32 9.35 36.18
N PHE A 195 -0.48 8.41 35.69
CA PHE A 195 -1.51 8.67 34.67
C PHE A 195 -2.89 8.23 35.16
N LYS A 196 -3.71 9.21 35.56
CA LYS A 196 -5.04 8.94 36.13
C LYS A 196 -5.93 8.17 35.13
N GLY A 197 -6.40 7.00 35.54
CA GLY A 197 -7.27 6.14 34.74
C GLY A 197 -6.56 5.11 33.86
N ARG A 198 -5.22 5.17 33.76
CA ARG A 198 -4.40 4.17 33.07
C ARG A 198 -4.21 2.92 33.93
N LYS A 199 -4.27 1.73 33.34
CA LYS A 199 -4.04 0.46 34.04
C LYS A 199 -2.72 -0.17 33.58
N LEU A 200 -1.92 -0.61 34.54
CA LEU A 200 -0.67 -1.32 34.30
C LEU A 200 -0.88 -2.81 34.55
N TYR A 201 -0.57 -3.62 33.55
CA TYR A 201 -0.74 -5.06 33.55
C TYR A 201 0.58 -5.74 33.94
N PRO A 202 0.54 -6.77 34.80
CA PRO A 202 1.72 -7.52 35.22
C PRO A 202 2.31 -8.26 34.01
N THR A 203 3.61 -8.15 33.82
CA THR A 203 4.37 -8.83 32.77
C THR A 203 5.62 -9.46 33.35
N ALA A 204 6.06 -10.58 32.78
CA ALA A 204 7.32 -11.19 33.16
C ALA A 204 8.47 -10.30 32.68
N GLY A 205 9.25 -9.77 33.62
CA GLY A 205 10.53 -9.13 33.35
C GLY A 205 11.59 -10.16 32.95
N LEU A 206 12.67 -9.69 32.31
CA LEU A 206 13.80 -10.55 31.92
C LEU A 206 14.45 -11.23 33.13
N ASP A 207 14.40 -10.57 34.29
CA ASP A 207 14.97 -11.05 35.55
C ASP A 207 14.01 -12.00 36.31
N GLY A 208 12.90 -12.42 35.68
CA GLY A 208 11.82 -13.16 36.34
C GLY A 208 10.95 -12.33 37.30
N LYS A 209 11.27 -11.05 37.50
CA LYS A 209 10.48 -10.13 38.32
C LYS A 209 9.25 -9.62 37.55
N THR A 210 8.12 -9.49 38.23
CA THR A 210 6.91 -8.88 37.65
C THR A 210 7.10 -7.39 37.42
N VAL A 211 6.98 -6.95 36.16
CA VAL A 211 7.00 -5.54 35.75
C VAL A 211 5.61 -5.16 35.29
N TYR A 212 5.09 -4.02 35.76
CA TYR A 212 3.77 -3.54 35.39
C TYR A 212 3.88 -2.58 34.21
N LEU A 213 3.30 -2.94 33.06
CA LEU A 213 3.36 -2.18 31.81
C LEU A 213 1.96 -1.76 31.35
N PRO A 214 1.79 -0.61 30.71
CA PRO A 214 0.49 -0.21 30.16
C PRO A 214 0.09 -1.09 28.98
N GLN A 215 -1.19 -1.06 28.63
CA GLN A 215 -1.68 -1.59 27.36
C GLN A 215 -1.14 -0.78 26.16
N GLN A 216 -1.05 -1.38 24.98
CA GLN A 216 -0.56 -0.72 23.76
C GLN A 216 -1.36 0.54 23.43
N SER A 217 -2.70 0.50 23.58
CA SER A 217 -3.55 1.67 23.36
C SER A 217 -3.38 2.77 24.41
N GLU A 218 -2.82 2.44 25.59
CA GLU A 218 -2.62 3.37 26.71
C GLU A 218 -1.14 3.77 26.89
N ALA A 219 -0.25 3.22 26.06
CA ALA A 219 1.18 3.44 26.13
C ALA A 219 1.54 4.82 25.54
N THR A 220 2.44 5.52 26.23
CA THR A 220 3.03 6.76 25.73
C THR A 220 3.92 6.47 24.52
N PRO A 221 4.20 7.48 23.67
CA PRO A 221 5.09 7.29 22.52
C PRO A 221 6.47 6.75 22.90
N SER A 222 7.00 7.11 24.07
CA SER A 222 8.28 6.61 24.56
C SER A 222 8.20 5.15 25.04
N GLU A 223 7.10 4.73 25.65
CA GLU A 223 6.83 3.33 26.03
C GLU A 223 6.63 2.46 24.79
N LEU A 224 5.87 2.93 23.79
CA LEU A 224 5.68 2.27 22.50
C LEU A 224 7.01 2.05 21.78
N LEU A 225 7.82 3.11 21.67
CA LEU A 225 9.14 3.05 21.04
C LEU A 225 10.01 1.99 21.72
N LYS A 226 10.01 1.94 23.06
CA LYS A 226 10.82 0.99 23.85
C LYS A 226 10.23 -0.43 23.93
N GLY A 227 9.06 -0.69 23.34
CA GLY A 227 8.35 -1.96 23.52
C GLY A 227 7.93 -2.21 24.98
N GLN A 228 7.78 -1.16 25.78
CA GLN A 228 7.39 -1.21 27.20
C GLN A 228 5.86 -1.16 27.34
N PHE A 229 5.17 -2.05 26.64
CA PHE A 229 3.74 -2.18 26.71
C PHE A 229 3.34 -3.66 26.66
N VAL A 230 2.14 -3.93 27.14
CA VAL A 230 1.46 -5.21 26.95
C VAL A 230 0.64 -5.10 25.68
N LYS A 231 0.65 -6.14 24.83
CA LYS A 231 -0.30 -6.20 23.72
C LYS A 231 -1.69 -5.95 24.27
N ASP A 232 -2.49 -5.19 23.54
CA ASP A 232 -3.88 -5.02 23.91
C ASP A 232 -4.50 -6.41 23.93
N VAL A 233 -4.68 -6.94 25.14
CA VAL A 233 -5.54 -8.09 25.34
C VAL A 233 -6.85 -7.65 24.72
N ASP A 234 -7.20 -8.24 23.58
CA ASP A 234 -8.54 -8.16 23.02
C ASP A 234 -9.46 -8.85 24.03
N ALA A 235 -9.70 -8.16 25.14
CA ALA A 235 -10.51 -8.57 26.27
C ALA A 235 -11.98 -8.37 25.94
N GLY A 236 -12.33 -8.36 24.65
CA GLY A 236 -13.70 -8.54 24.22
C GLY A 236 -14.13 -9.93 24.66
N LYS A 237 -15.31 -10.02 25.26
CA LYS A 237 -15.89 -11.31 25.61
C LYS A 237 -16.08 -12.12 24.33
N GLU A 238 -15.89 -13.43 24.43
CA GLU A 238 -16.23 -14.30 23.31
C GLU A 238 -17.73 -14.30 23.09
N MET A 239 -18.13 -14.26 21.83
CA MET A 239 -19.52 -14.39 21.46
C MET A 239 -19.97 -15.83 21.64
N LEU A 240 -21.20 -16.01 22.08
CA LEU A 240 -21.84 -17.30 22.12
C LEU A 240 -22.27 -17.70 20.70
N ASN A 241 -21.67 -18.76 20.16
CA ASN A 241 -21.98 -19.25 18.82
C ASN A 241 -23.44 -19.76 18.74
N GLY A 242 -24.12 -19.45 17.64
CA GLY A 242 -25.46 -19.99 17.34
C GLY A 242 -26.63 -19.22 17.96
N VAL A 243 -26.40 -18.10 18.65
CA VAL A 243 -27.46 -17.20 19.11
C VAL A 243 -27.41 -15.90 18.32
N ASP A 244 -28.55 -15.54 17.75
CA ASP A 244 -28.64 -14.33 16.92
C ASP A 244 -28.40 -13.06 17.75
N PRO A 245 -27.59 -12.11 17.24
CA PRO A 245 -27.49 -10.79 17.85
C PRO A 245 -28.84 -10.09 17.92
N LYS A 246 -29.02 -9.28 18.95
CA LYS A 246 -30.22 -8.46 19.16
C LYS A 246 -29.95 -7.01 18.75
N PRO A 247 -30.89 -6.35 18.08
CA PRO A 247 -30.76 -4.92 17.84
C PRO A 247 -30.74 -4.17 19.18
N ASP A 248 -29.84 -3.21 19.30
CA ASP A 248 -29.78 -2.34 20.46
C ASP A 248 -30.99 -1.40 20.47
N ARG A 249 -31.77 -1.46 21.55
CA ARG A 249 -32.97 -0.62 21.71
C ARG A 249 -32.62 0.85 21.94
N TRP A 250 -31.42 1.14 22.46
CA TRP A 250 -30.99 2.49 22.82
C TRP A 250 -30.16 3.16 21.71
N PHE A 251 -29.49 2.37 20.86
CA PHE A 251 -28.63 2.88 19.78
C PHE A 251 -29.05 2.31 18.43
N LYS A 252 -29.79 3.10 17.63
CA LYS A 252 -30.27 2.67 16.31
C LYS A 252 -29.11 2.23 15.42
N GLY A 253 -29.26 1.08 14.77
CA GLY A 253 -28.27 0.52 13.86
C GLY A 253 -27.14 -0.26 14.54
N ARG A 254 -27.14 -0.36 15.87
CA ARG A 254 -26.17 -1.17 16.62
C ARG A 254 -26.74 -2.55 16.93
N ASN A 255 -25.91 -3.58 16.81
CA ASN A 255 -26.24 -4.94 17.24
C ASN A 255 -25.50 -5.29 18.53
N LEU A 256 -26.20 -6.00 19.42
CA LEU A 256 -25.65 -6.56 20.65
C LEU A 256 -25.53 -8.07 20.49
N TYR A 257 -24.33 -8.58 20.72
CA TYR A 257 -23.98 -9.97 20.54
C TYR A 257 -24.04 -10.70 21.89
N PRO A 258 -24.60 -11.92 21.92
CA PRO A 258 -24.72 -12.70 23.14
C PRO A 258 -23.34 -13.18 23.61
N THR A 259 -23.09 -13.07 24.91
CA THR A 259 -21.87 -13.50 25.60
C THR A 259 -22.26 -14.09 26.95
N LEU A 260 -21.37 -14.86 27.58
CA LEU A 260 -21.57 -15.30 28.96
C LEU A 260 -20.90 -14.31 29.92
N ASP A 261 -21.62 -13.96 30.98
CA ASP A 261 -21.01 -13.28 32.12
C ASP A 261 -20.28 -14.26 33.05
N GLU A 262 -19.68 -13.74 34.13
CA GLU A 262 -18.95 -14.53 35.12
C GLU A 262 -19.83 -15.56 35.84
N GLN A 263 -21.15 -15.40 35.79
CA GLN A 263 -22.13 -16.30 36.39
C GLN A 263 -22.70 -17.30 35.36
N GLY A 264 -22.22 -17.27 34.11
CA GLY A 264 -22.73 -18.10 33.02
C GLY A 264 -24.09 -17.63 32.48
N LYS A 265 -24.54 -16.43 32.81
CA LYS A 265 -25.77 -15.84 32.27
C LYS A 265 -25.47 -15.15 30.94
N THR A 266 -26.37 -15.32 29.97
CA THR A 266 -26.25 -14.64 28.67
C THR A 266 -26.49 -13.14 28.83
N ILE A 267 -25.47 -12.33 28.57
CA ILE A 267 -25.55 -10.88 28.44
C ILE A 267 -25.27 -10.47 26.99
N TYR A 268 -25.83 -9.35 26.56
CA TYR A 268 -25.70 -8.88 25.18
C TYR A 268 -24.82 -7.63 25.16
N LEU A 269 -23.69 -7.68 24.45
CA LEU A 269 -22.70 -6.62 24.40
C LEU A 269 -22.43 -6.19 22.95
N PRO A 270 -22.16 -4.89 22.68
CA PRO A 270 -21.82 -4.44 21.34
C PRO A 270 -20.45 -4.98 20.89
N GLN A 271 -20.18 -4.95 19.59
CA GLN A 271 -18.83 -5.13 19.06
C GLN A 271 -17.89 -4.00 19.51
N LYS A 272 -16.58 -4.22 19.53
CA LYS A 272 -15.55 -3.22 19.91
C LYS A 272 -15.67 -1.98 19.02
N SER A 273 -15.91 -2.15 17.72
CA SER A 273 -16.17 -1.10 16.73
C SER A 273 -17.39 -0.25 17.08
N ASP A 274 -18.46 -0.87 17.56
CA ASP A 274 -19.75 -0.24 17.89
C ASP A 274 -19.89 0.20 19.36
N ALA A 275 -18.93 -0.19 20.20
CA ALA A 275 -18.93 0.14 21.61
C ALA A 275 -18.66 1.64 21.83
N THR A 276 -19.47 2.26 22.67
CA THR A 276 -19.24 3.62 23.15
C THR A 276 -17.91 3.72 23.91
N PRO A 277 -17.30 4.92 24.02
CA PRO A 277 -16.07 5.09 24.79
C PRO A 277 -16.16 4.58 26.23
N ALA A 278 -17.32 4.73 26.87
CA ALA A 278 -17.56 4.22 28.23
C ALA A 278 -17.64 2.69 28.29
N GLU A 279 -18.28 2.04 27.30
CA GLU A 279 -18.31 0.57 27.19
C GLU A 279 -16.92 0.01 26.88
N ARG A 280 -16.14 0.68 26.01
CA ARG A 280 -14.73 0.32 25.73
C ARG A 280 -13.87 0.41 26.98
N LEU A 281 -13.99 1.49 27.74
CA LEU A 281 -13.26 1.69 29.00
C LEU A 281 -13.59 0.61 30.04
N LYS A 282 -14.86 0.18 30.08
CA LYS A 282 -15.34 -0.89 30.96
C LYS A 282 -15.10 -2.31 30.43
N ARG A 283 -14.61 -2.45 29.19
CA ARG A 283 -14.50 -3.74 28.47
C ARG A 283 -15.84 -4.48 28.33
N ASN A 284 -16.92 -3.72 28.24
CA ASN A 284 -18.27 -4.24 28.01
C ASN A 284 -18.55 -4.33 26.50
N TYR A 285 -17.76 -5.13 25.79
CA TYR A 285 -17.91 -5.36 24.36
C TYR A 285 -17.47 -6.79 24.00
N VAL A 286 -17.89 -7.27 22.83
CA VAL A 286 -17.36 -8.49 22.19
C VAL A 286 -16.23 -8.13 21.25
N LYS A 287 -15.31 -9.08 21.02
CA LYS A 287 -14.33 -8.92 19.94
C LYS A 287 -15.06 -8.60 18.64
N ASP A 288 -14.50 -7.68 17.86
CA ASP A 288 -15.01 -7.45 16.52
C ASP A 288 -14.93 -8.77 15.78
N VAL A 289 -16.08 -9.25 15.33
CA VAL A 289 -16.09 -10.29 14.33
C VAL A 289 -15.49 -9.61 13.13
N GLY A 290 -14.29 -10.03 12.72
CA GLY A 290 -13.74 -9.65 11.42
C GLY A 290 -14.70 -10.18 10.36
N ALA A 291 -15.77 -9.44 10.10
CA ALA A 291 -16.97 -9.96 9.46
C ALA A 291 -16.84 -9.99 7.94
N GLY A 292 -15.76 -9.43 7.39
CA GLY A 292 -15.38 -9.68 6.01
C GLY A 292 -14.25 -10.70 5.96
N LYS A 293 -14.44 -11.75 5.15
CA LYS A 293 -13.35 -12.64 4.77
C LYS A 293 -12.48 -11.95 3.71
N ASP A 294 -11.17 -12.16 3.78
CA ASP A 294 -10.24 -11.63 2.78
C ASP A 294 -10.50 -12.27 1.41
N VAL A 295 -10.43 -11.46 0.35
CA VAL A 295 -10.49 -11.98 -1.02
C VAL A 295 -9.21 -12.71 -1.36
N ILE A 296 -9.36 -13.90 -1.95
CA ILE A 296 -8.25 -14.59 -2.56
C ILE A 296 -7.90 -13.88 -3.87
N ALA A 297 -6.83 -13.09 -3.84
CA ALA A 297 -6.35 -12.36 -5.01
C ALA A 297 -6.07 -13.29 -6.21
N GLY A 298 -6.39 -12.84 -7.42
CA GLY A 298 -6.11 -13.56 -8.67
C GLY A 298 -7.25 -14.44 -9.19
N TYR A 299 -8.39 -14.48 -8.50
CA TYR A 299 -9.62 -15.14 -8.98
C TYR A 299 -10.65 -14.09 -9.38
N THR A 300 -11.39 -14.35 -10.46
CA THR A 300 -12.44 -13.45 -10.93
C THR A 300 -13.70 -13.62 -10.08
N PRO A 301 -14.40 -12.52 -9.73
CA PRO A 301 -15.70 -12.58 -9.09
C PRO A 301 -16.71 -13.40 -9.92
N LYS A 302 -17.67 -14.05 -9.25
CA LYS A 302 -18.78 -14.74 -9.88
C LYS A 302 -20.05 -13.92 -9.74
N GLU A 303 -20.83 -13.83 -10.80
CA GLU A 303 -22.13 -13.17 -10.76
C GLU A 303 -23.18 -14.07 -10.08
N ASP A 304 -23.81 -13.55 -9.02
CA ASP A 304 -25.01 -14.14 -8.40
C ASP A 304 -26.23 -13.75 -9.23
N ARG A 305 -26.53 -14.54 -10.26
CA ARG A 305 -27.66 -14.30 -11.19
C ARG A 305 -29.02 -14.12 -10.50
N LYS A 306 -29.20 -14.65 -9.29
CA LYS A 306 -30.48 -14.52 -8.56
C LYS A 306 -30.65 -13.14 -7.95
N ARG A 307 -29.56 -12.49 -7.56
CA ARG A 307 -29.58 -11.22 -6.83
C ARG A 307 -28.88 -10.07 -7.57
N GLY A 308 -28.30 -10.33 -8.75
CA GLY A 308 -27.69 -9.31 -9.60
C GLY A 308 -26.44 -8.67 -9.00
N ARG A 309 -25.67 -9.42 -8.19
CA ARG A 309 -24.50 -8.93 -7.45
C ARG A 309 -23.28 -9.80 -7.69
N ASN A 310 -22.09 -9.27 -7.42
CA ASN A 310 -20.84 -10.01 -7.54
C ASN A 310 -20.49 -10.72 -6.23
N LEU A 311 -20.04 -11.97 -6.35
CA LEU A 311 -19.51 -12.78 -5.26
C LEU A 311 -18.01 -12.95 -5.44
N TYR A 312 -17.27 -12.69 -4.38
CA TYR A 312 -15.83 -12.68 -4.33
C TYR A 312 -15.31 -13.95 -3.67
N PRO A 313 -14.25 -14.57 -4.22
CA PRO A 313 -13.69 -15.81 -3.71
C PRO A 313 -12.94 -15.56 -2.40
N THR A 314 -13.28 -16.35 -1.38
CA THR A 314 -12.76 -16.28 -0.01
C THR A 314 -12.43 -17.68 0.47
N LEU A 315 -11.57 -17.78 1.50
CA LEU A 315 -11.25 -19.05 2.12
C LEU A 315 -12.30 -19.39 3.21
N GLY A 316 -12.97 -20.51 3.05
CA GLY A 316 -13.88 -21.08 4.05
C GLY A 316 -13.12 -21.68 5.23
N ASP A 317 -13.86 -22.00 6.30
CA ASP A 317 -13.26 -22.45 7.56
C ASP A 317 -12.61 -23.84 7.43
N LYS A 318 -12.99 -24.59 6.39
CA LYS A 318 -12.40 -25.89 6.00
C LYS A 318 -11.33 -25.77 4.91
N GLY A 319 -10.89 -24.56 4.57
CA GLY A 319 -9.95 -24.30 3.47
C GLY A 319 -10.59 -24.39 2.07
N GLU A 320 -11.90 -24.55 1.97
CA GLU A 320 -12.64 -24.58 0.71
C GLU A 320 -12.86 -23.17 0.15
N MET A 321 -12.91 -23.01 -1.17
CA MET A 321 -13.17 -21.71 -1.79
C MET A 321 -14.68 -21.40 -1.74
N ILE A 322 -15.06 -20.35 -1.02
CA ILE A 322 -16.45 -19.89 -0.90
C ILE A 322 -16.57 -18.52 -1.58
N TYR A 323 -17.68 -18.29 -2.28
CA TYR A 323 -17.95 -17.02 -2.96
C TYR A 323 -18.92 -16.20 -2.11
N LEU A 324 -18.48 -15.06 -1.58
CA LEU A 324 -19.23 -14.20 -0.68
C LEU A 324 -19.47 -12.81 -1.30
N PRO A 325 -20.62 -12.16 -1.09
CA PRO A 325 -20.87 -10.81 -1.59
C PRO A 325 -19.96 -9.77 -0.94
N GLN A 326 -19.84 -8.60 -1.56
CA GLN A 326 -19.30 -7.41 -0.90
C GLN A 326 -20.19 -6.98 0.28
N GLU A 327 -19.62 -6.28 1.25
CA GLU A 327 -20.32 -5.77 2.44
C GLU A 327 -21.56 -4.96 2.07
N ARG A 328 -21.45 -4.04 1.11
CA ARG A 328 -22.57 -3.24 0.60
C ARG A 328 -23.66 -4.05 -0.12
N ASP A 329 -23.30 -5.21 -0.68
CA ASP A 329 -24.21 -6.08 -1.44
C ASP A 329 -24.73 -7.25 -0.60
N ALA A 330 -24.23 -7.40 0.63
CA ALA A 330 -24.58 -8.46 1.54
C ALA A 330 -25.98 -8.22 2.13
N THR A 331 -26.77 -9.29 2.19
CA THR A 331 -28.06 -9.26 2.87
C THR A 331 -27.86 -9.11 4.37
N PRO A 332 -28.87 -8.61 5.12
CA PRO A 332 -28.77 -8.50 6.57
C PRO A 332 -28.37 -9.82 7.26
N SER A 333 -28.85 -10.96 6.77
CA SER A 333 -28.45 -12.27 7.29
C SER A 333 -27.00 -12.64 6.96
N GLU A 334 -26.45 -12.22 5.82
CA GLU A 334 -25.05 -12.45 5.45
C GLU A 334 -24.12 -11.54 6.27
N LEU A 335 -24.48 -10.26 6.44
CA LEU A 335 -23.78 -9.31 7.32
C LEU A 335 -23.71 -9.84 8.75
N GLN A 336 -24.84 -10.32 9.28
CA GLN A 336 -24.96 -10.88 10.62
C GLN A 336 -24.09 -12.14 10.83
N LYS A 337 -23.92 -12.95 9.78
CA LYS A 337 -23.10 -14.17 9.80
C LYS A 337 -21.63 -13.92 9.47
N GLY A 338 -21.22 -12.69 9.15
CA GLY A 338 -19.89 -12.39 8.61
C GLY A 338 -19.61 -13.12 7.29
N GLN A 339 -20.64 -13.34 6.48
CA GLN A 339 -20.58 -14.00 5.18
C GLN A 339 -20.48 -12.97 4.06
N PHE A 340 -19.52 -12.06 4.17
CA PHE A 340 -19.24 -11.05 3.15
C PHE A 340 -17.73 -10.80 3.03
N VAL A 341 -17.37 -9.92 2.12
CA VAL A 341 -16.02 -9.41 1.89
C VAL A 341 -16.03 -7.90 2.11
N LYS A 342 -15.04 -7.35 2.82
CA LYS A 342 -14.95 -5.90 3.01
C LYS A 342 -14.79 -5.18 1.68
N ASP A 343 -15.45 -4.03 1.53
CA ASP A 343 -15.42 -3.25 0.29
C ASP A 343 -14.01 -2.81 -0.14
N ALA A 344 -13.10 -2.60 0.82
CA ALA A 344 -11.71 -2.25 0.58
C ALA A 344 -10.90 -3.39 -0.09
N ASP A 345 -11.20 -4.64 0.26
CA ASP A 345 -10.46 -5.83 -0.20
C ASP A 345 -11.00 -6.37 -1.52
N ALA A 346 -12.27 -6.07 -1.80
CA ALA A 346 -12.93 -6.57 -3.00
C ALA A 346 -12.48 -5.88 -4.29
N GLY A 347 -11.69 -4.80 -4.20
CA GLY A 347 -11.14 -4.07 -5.33
C GLY A 347 -12.24 -3.61 -6.29
N GLN A 348 -12.60 -2.33 -6.27
CA GLN A 348 -13.23 -1.77 -7.46
C GLN A 348 -12.24 -1.94 -8.62
N GLU A 349 -12.42 -3.00 -9.42
CA GLU A 349 -11.91 -3.04 -10.77
C GLU A 349 -12.53 -1.84 -11.46
N VAL A 350 -11.76 -0.76 -11.54
CA VAL A 350 -11.98 0.24 -12.57
C VAL A 350 -11.99 -0.55 -13.88
N ILE A 351 -13.20 -0.69 -14.41
CA ILE A 351 -13.47 -1.23 -15.74
C ILE A 351 -12.60 -0.42 -16.69
N GLU A 352 -11.56 -1.08 -17.18
CA GLU A 352 -10.76 -0.76 -18.36
C GLU A 352 -10.69 0.73 -18.73
N ALA A 353 -9.50 1.35 -18.58
CA ALA A 353 -9.22 2.63 -19.23
C ALA A 353 -9.48 2.48 -20.75
N LEU A 354 -10.67 2.91 -21.18
CA LEU A 354 -11.23 2.69 -22.51
C LEU A 354 -10.57 3.62 -23.55
N PRO A 355 -10.78 3.36 -24.86
CA PRO A 355 -9.75 3.28 -25.89
C PRO A 355 -8.96 4.58 -26.10
N LYS A 356 -7.72 4.41 -26.61
CA LYS A 356 -6.67 5.40 -26.98
C LYS A 356 -7.11 6.71 -27.67
N ASN A 357 -8.37 6.84 -28.02
CA ASN A 357 -8.93 7.95 -28.79
C ASN A 357 -9.59 9.02 -27.91
N LEU A 358 -9.94 8.72 -26.65
CA LEU A 358 -10.50 9.72 -25.75
C LEU A 358 -9.38 10.45 -25.01
N ARG A 359 -9.41 11.78 -25.06
CA ARG A 359 -8.39 12.62 -24.43
C ARG A 359 -8.74 12.87 -22.96
N PRO A 360 -7.74 12.87 -22.07
CA PRO A 360 -7.90 13.39 -20.72
C PRO A 360 -8.40 14.85 -20.76
N LYS A 361 -9.20 15.23 -19.77
CA LYS A 361 -9.63 16.61 -19.54
C LYS A 361 -8.86 17.20 -18.38
N ILE A 362 -8.82 18.52 -18.31
CA ILE A 362 -8.34 19.22 -17.12
C ILE A 362 -9.55 19.85 -16.44
N ASP A 363 -9.68 19.68 -15.13
CA ASP A 363 -10.74 20.31 -14.35
C ASP A 363 -10.40 21.77 -13.98
N ASP A 364 -11.32 22.45 -13.32
CA ASP A 364 -11.16 23.86 -12.92
C ASP A 364 -10.01 24.06 -11.90
N GLN A 365 -9.55 22.99 -11.26
CA GLN A 365 -8.43 22.98 -10.31
C GLN A 365 -7.09 22.67 -10.99
N GLY A 366 -7.08 22.43 -12.31
CA GLY A 366 -5.88 22.08 -13.05
C GLY A 366 -5.47 20.61 -12.96
N ARG A 367 -6.32 19.73 -12.40
CA ARG A 367 -6.08 18.29 -12.27
C ARG A 367 -6.43 17.58 -13.57
N VAL A 368 -5.71 16.50 -13.87
CA VAL A 368 -5.97 15.74 -15.11
C VAL A 368 -6.98 14.64 -14.83
N LEU A 369 -8.16 14.76 -15.43
CA LEU A 369 -9.21 13.75 -15.35
C LEU A 369 -9.15 12.80 -16.55
N TYR A 370 -9.26 11.52 -16.27
CA TYR A 370 -9.16 10.46 -17.26
C TYR A 370 -10.55 9.84 -17.51
N PRO A 371 -10.92 9.57 -18.77
CA PRO A 371 -12.22 9.01 -19.10
C PRO A 371 -12.31 7.54 -18.67
N VAL A 372 -13.38 7.21 -17.96
CA VAL A 372 -13.74 5.86 -17.49
C VAL A 372 -15.18 5.59 -17.91
N LYS A 373 -15.47 4.40 -18.44
CA LYS A 373 -16.88 4.00 -18.61
C LYS A 373 -17.37 3.39 -17.32
N VAL A 374 -18.44 3.95 -16.78
CA VAL A 374 -19.14 3.43 -15.63
C VAL A 374 -20.45 2.84 -16.15
N GLN A 375 -20.79 1.62 -15.71
CA GLN A 375 -22.13 1.09 -15.95
C GLN A 375 -23.08 1.76 -14.97
N SER A 376 -24.05 2.51 -15.49
CA SER A 376 -25.17 3.02 -14.71
C SER A 376 -26.17 1.89 -14.41
N GLU A 377 -27.00 2.04 -13.38
CA GLU A 377 -28.06 1.09 -13.00
C GLU A 377 -28.97 0.71 -14.19
N ASP A 378 -29.15 1.63 -15.13
CA ASP A 378 -29.93 1.39 -16.37
C ASP A 378 -29.21 0.53 -17.42
N SER A 379 -28.08 -0.10 -17.09
CA SER A 379 -27.21 -0.86 -18.01
C SER A 379 -26.65 -0.05 -19.19
N ARG A 380 -26.81 1.28 -19.17
CA ARG A 380 -26.19 2.18 -20.15
C ARG A 380 -24.82 2.60 -19.64
N ALA A 381 -23.79 2.38 -20.47
CA ALA A 381 -22.44 2.82 -20.16
C ALA A 381 -22.34 4.35 -20.31
N THR A 382 -22.12 5.05 -19.21
CA THR A 382 -21.85 6.49 -19.20
C THR A 382 -20.36 6.75 -19.12
N LEU A 383 -19.89 7.79 -19.79
CA LEU A 383 -18.49 8.20 -19.74
C LEU A 383 -18.32 9.22 -18.60
N VAL A 384 -17.59 8.85 -17.56
CA VAL A 384 -17.25 9.71 -16.41
C VAL A 384 -15.76 10.00 -16.45
N TYR A 385 -15.34 11.12 -15.85
CA TYR A 385 -13.95 11.55 -15.82
C TYR A 385 -13.46 11.56 -14.38
N TYR A 386 -12.47 10.72 -14.05
CA TYR A 386 -11.94 10.59 -12.69
C TYR A 386 -10.48 11.05 -12.59
N PRO A 387 -10.08 11.69 -11.47
CA PRO A 387 -8.70 12.04 -11.20
C PRO A 387 -7.87 10.79 -10.88
N LYS A 388 -6.54 10.94 -10.85
CA LYS A 388 -5.66 9.90 -10.30
C LYS A 388 -5.78 9.84 -8.78
N GLU A 389 -5.44 8.70 -8.20
CA GLU A 389 -5.41 8.48 -6.74
C GLU A 389 -4.54 9.50 -6.00
N SER A 390 -3.39 9.86 -6.58
CA SER A 390 -2.51 10.90 -6.06
C SER A 390 -3.09 12.32 -6.13
N GLU A 391 -4.07 12.56 -7.02
CA GLU A 391 -4.70 13.87 -7.27
C GLU A 391 -6.14 13.95 -6.73
N ALA A 392 -6.70 12.82 -6.27
CA ALA A 392 -8.05 12.71 -5.75
C ALA A 392 -8.15 13.31 -4.35
N THR A 393 -9.23 14.05 -4.12
CA THR A 393 -9.65 14.54 -2.80
C THR A 393 -10.07 13.38 -1.89
N GLU A 394 -10.07 13.58 -0.57
CA GLU A 394 -10.53 12.56 0.38
C GLU A 394 -11.99 12.14 0.12
N THR A 395 -12.84 13.07 -0.30
CA THR A 395 -14.24 12.78 -0.67
C THR A 395 -14.34 11.89 -1.90
N GLU A 396 -13.55 12.17 -2.95
CA GLU A 396 -13.46 11.31 -4.15
C GLU A 396 -12.89 9.93 -3.80
N LYS A 397 -11.88 9.87 -2.92
CA LYS A 397 -11.30 8.61 -2.42
C LYS A 397 -12.31 7.75 -1.67
N ASN A 398 -13.05 8.36 -0.74
CA ASN A 398 -14.06 7.66 0.05
C ASN A 398 -15.23 7.15 -0.82
N LYS A 399 -15.52 7.80 -1.95
CA LYS A 399 -16.52 7.35 -2.92
C LYS A 399 -15.99 6.35 -3.95
N GLY A 400 -14.67 6.10 -3.99
CA GLY A 400 -14.04 5.30 -5.04
C GLY A 400 -14.04 5.98 -6.41
N GLU A 401 -14.20 7.30 -6.47
CA GLU A 401 -14.29 8.11 -7.70
C GLU A 401 -12.89 8.53 -8.19
N TYR A 402 -11.96 7.58 -8.30
CA TYR A 402 -10.58 7.84 -8.71
C TYR A 402 -9.96 6.66 -9.48
N LEU A 403 -8.88 6.94 -10.20
CA LEU A 403 -8.05 5.93 -10.87
C LEU A 403 -6.77 5.67 -10.09
N ARG A 404 -6.48 4.40 -9.78
CA ARG A 404 -5.19 4.01 -9.19
C ARG A 404 -4.03 4.50 -10.07
N ASP A 405 -2.98 5.02 -9.43
CA ASP A 405 -1.83 5.60 -10.13
C ASP A 405 -1.17 4.60 -11.12
N GLU A 406 -1.21 3.31 -10.79
CA GLU A 406 -0.68 2.20 -11.59
C GLU A 406 -1.41 2.04 -12.94
N VAL A 407 -2.74 2.27 -12.96
CA VAL A 407 -3.56 2.14 -14.16
C VAL A 407 -3.21 3.24 -15.16
N VAL A 408 -2.92 4.44 -14.65
CA VAL A 408 -2.68 5.61 -15.50
C VAL A 408 -1.23 5.71 -15.97
N THR A 409 -0.28 5.27 -15.16
CA THR A 409 1.16 5.26 -15.51
C THR A 409 1.49 4.28 -16.64
N ALA A 410 0.64 3.27 -16.90
CA ALA A 410 0.75 2.42 -18.08
C ALA A 410 0.62 3.19 -19.42
N ASN A 411 0.03 4.38 -19.42
CA ASN A 411 -0.19 5.25 -20.59
C ASN A 411 0.58 6.59 -20.48
N ASP A 412 1.85 6.55 -20.08
CA ASP A 412 2.71 7.73 -19.91
C ASP A 412 2.82 8.64 -21.17
N GLN A 413 2.51 8.09 -22.35
CA GLN A 413 2.38 8.84 -23.60
C GLN A 413 1.21 9.83 -23.61
N ASP A 414 0.09 9.49 -22.96
CA ASP A 414 -1.11 10.34 -22.94
C ASP A 414 -0.97 11.51 -21.97
N ARG A 415 -0.27 11.31 -20.85
CA ARG A 415 0.14 12.42 -19.96
C ARG A 415 0.97 13.46 -20.70
N ARG A 416 1.99 13.01 -21.45
CA ARG A 416 2.83 13.93 -22.26
C ARG A 416 2.04 14.62 -23.37
N ARG A 417 0.98 14.00 -23.90
CA ARG A 417 0.08 14.63 -24.88
C ARG A 417 -0.82 15.70 -24.23
N ALA A 418 -1.38 15.44 -23.06
CA ALA A 418 -2.20 16.40 -22.31
C ALA A 418 -1.38 17.64 -21.90
N GLU A 419 -0.17 17.44 -21.35
CA GLU A 419 0.74 18.53 -20.97
C GLU A 419 1.19 19.38 -22.18
N ARG A 420 1.29 18.79 -23.38
CA ARG A 420 1.63 19.51 -24.62
C ARG A 420 0.47 20.31 -25.19
N ALA A 421 -0.76 19.81 -25.07
CA ALA A 421 -1.95 20.53 -25.54
C ALA A 421 -2.11 21.89 -24.82
N HIS A 422 -1.89 21.91 -23.49
CA HIS A 422 -1.99 23.15 -22.71
C HIS A 422 -0.84 24.15 -22.94
N LYS A 423 0.37 23.67 -23.23
CA LYS A 423 1.51 24.58 -23.51
C LYS A 423 1.37 25.33 -24.85
N SER A 424 0.46 24.92 -25.73
CA SER A 424 0.32 25.50 -27.06
C SER A 424 -0.58 26.74 -27.14
N SER A 425 -1.39 27.06 -26.13
CA SER A 425 -2.27 28.25 -26.16
C SER A 425 -1.56 29.56 -25.80
N GLY A 426 -0.35 29.51 -25.25
CA GLY A 426 0.40 30.70 -24.82
C GLY A 426 1.38 31.30 -25.84
N ARG A 427 1.49 30.73 -27.04
CA ARG A 427 2.38 31.24 -28.10
C ARG A 427 1.57 31.48 -29.37
N ASN A 428 0.94 32.65 -29.47
CA ASN A 428 0.84 33.44 -30.70
C ASN A 428 -0.07 34.65 -30.48
N ARG A 429 0.51 35.85 -30.57
CA ARG A 429 0.01 37.08 -31.24
C ARG A 429 0.60 38.33 -30.59
N SER A 430 1.92 38.48 -30.66
CA SER A 430 2.58 39.78 -30.51
C SER A 430 3.73 39.80 -31.51
N ASN A 431 3.41 40.08 -32.78
CA ASN A 431 4.31 40.60 -33.82
C ASN A 431 3.59 40.58 -35.16
N ALA A 432 2.70 41.54 -35.39
CA ALA A 432 2.23 41.90 -36.72
C ALA A 432 1.51 43.27 -36.71
N ILE A 433 2.20 44.34 -36.28
CA ILE A 433 1.82 45.70 -36.68
C ILE A 433 3.11 46.47 -36.99
N SER A 434 3.48 46.48 -38.28
CA SER A 434 4.28 47.55 -38.87
C SER A 434 3.76 47.76 -40.30
N LYS A 435 3.02 48.84 -40.49
CA LYS A 435 2.96 49.60 -41.74
C LYS A 435 2.93 51.07 -41.38
#